data_AF-A0A918RGA6-F1
#
_entry.id   AF-A0A918RGA6-F1
#
_cell.length_a   1.000
_cell.length_b   1.000
_cell.length_c   1.000
_cell.angle_alpha   90.00
_cell.angle_beta   90.00
_cell.angle_gamma   90.00
#
_symmetry.space_group_name_H-M   'P 1'
#
loop_
_entity.id
_entity.type
_entity.pdbx_description
1 polymer ?
#
loop_
_entity_poly.entity_id
_entity_poly.type
_entity_poly.pdbx_seq_one_letter_code
_entity_poly.pdbx_strand_id
1 'polypeptide(L)'
;MGRSLLTPPAEDDRPAEDLMPDTPPPTNRPHAPSPACQRGPTTTKYPRDLASVAYEAFCSTHLPVYSRYAAARLGSERMGEAAAKSALRALAPLWASALTCPAPAAVSWLLLTGVINARSRTRYEPARGLSRIHADAVILRDRLGLPRRTAAAAMGLPPQHFDMVHTAALRAAQEDRENT
;
A
#
# COMPACT_ATOMS: atom_id res chain seq x y z
N MET A 1 -24.70 -64.90 47.66
CA MET A 1 -24.57 -64.40 49.05
C MET A 1 -23.10 -64.15 49.32
N GLY A 2 -22.71 -62.91 49.59
CA GLY A 2 -21.34 -62.52 49.85
C GLY A 2 -21.17 -61.01 49.90
N ARG A 3 -21.29 -60.45 51.12
CA ARG A 3 -20.56 -59.33 51.79
C ARG A 3 -20.15 -58.11 50.94
N SER A 4 -20.08 -56.88 51.42
CA SER A 4 -20.50 -56.10 52.59
C SER A 4 -19.93 -54.71 52.32
N LEU A 5 -20.69 -53.66 52.66
CA LEU A 5 -20.27 -52.39 53.28
C LEU A 5 -18.93 -51.75 52.85
N LEU A 6 -18.98 -50.52 52.33
CA LEU A 6 -18.24 -49.37 52.87
C LEU A 6 -18.66 -48.07 52.15
N THR A 7 -19.26 -47.13 52.88
CA THR A 7 -19.02 -45.69 52.68
C THR A 7 -17.79 -45.34 53.52
N PRO A 8 -16.91 -44.38 53.13
CA PRO A 8 -17.09 -42.96 53.54
C PRO A 8 -16.43 -41.97 52.50
N PRO A 9 -15.99 -40.73 52.84
CA PRO A 9 -16.75 -39.48 52.58
C PRO A 9 -15.89 -38.35 51.91
N ALA A 10 -16.43 -37.11 51.93
CA ALA A 10 -15.75 -35.80 51.81
C ALA A 10 -15.23 -35.40 50.42
N GLU A 11 -15.84 -34.40 49.78
CA GLU A 11 -15.41 -32.98 49.80
C GLU A 11 -14.00 -32.79 49.23
N ASP A 12 -13.93 -32.26 48.01
CA ASP A 12 -12.78 -31.47 47.59
C ASP A 12 -13.23 -30.29 46.73
N ASP A 13 -12.90 -29.13 47.29
CA ASP A 13 -13.08 -27.77 46.86
C ASP A 13 -12.06 -27.50 45.74
N ARG A 14 -12.53 -27.18 44.53
CA ARG A 14 -11.66 -26.71 43.46
C ARG A 14 -12.15 -25.37 42.93
N PRO A 15 -11.46 -24.26 43.21
CA PRO A 15 -11.68 -23.02 42.50
C PRO A 15 -11.14 -23.18 41.08
N ALA A 16 -12.02 -23.04 40.08
CA ALA A 16 -11.61 -22.85 38.69
C ALA A 16 -11.21 -21.38 38.50
N GLU A 17 -10.00 -21.04 38.94
CA GLU A 17 -9.28 -19.87 38.46
C GLU A 17 -8.69 -20.21 37.08
N ASP A 18 -9.42 -19.97 35.99
CA ASP A 18 -8.80 -19.72 34.68
C ASP A 18 -9.82 -19.16 33.66
N LEU A 19 -10.11 -17.86 33.73
CA LEU A 19 -10.63 -17.16 32.56
C LEU A 19 -9.80 -15.89 32.35
N MET A 20 -8.76 -16.07 31.54
CA MET A 20 -7.93 -15.05 30.92
C MET A 20 -8.75 -13.88 30.33
N PRO A 21 -8.15 -12.68 30.28
CA PRO A 21 -8.79 -11.45 29.82
C PRO A 21 -9.07 -11.46 28.31
N ASP A 22 -10.28 -11.03 27.95
CA ASP A 22 -10.73 -10.70 26.61
C ASP A 22 -9.84 -9.58 26.04
N THR A 23 -8.76 -9.97 25.37
CA THR A 23 -7.90 -9.04 24.64
C THR A 23 -8.41 -8.98 23.21
N PRO A 24 -9.02 -7.87 22.77
CA PRO A 24 -9.51 -7.78 21.40
C PRO A 24 -8.34 -7.90 20.41
N PRO A 25 -8.55 -8.56 19.26
CA PRO A 25 -7.52 -8.67 18.23
C PRO A 25 -7.06 -7.27 17.81
N PRO A 26 -5.77 -7.06 17.49
CA PRO A 26 -5.31 -5.79 16.97
C PRO A 26 -6.08 -5.48 15.69
N THR A 27 -6.99 -4.52 15.77
CA THR A 27 -7.62 -3.89 14.62
C THR A 27 -6.51 -3.50 13.66
N ASN A 28 -6.51 -4.17 12.51
CA ASN A 28 -5.69 -3.85 11.35
C ASN A 28 -6.07 -2.44 10.88
N ARG A 29 -5.53 -1.42 11.56
CA ARG A 29 -5.67 -0.03 11.14
C ARG A 29 -4.97 0.08 9.80
N PRO A 30 -5.61 0.63 8.76
CA PRO A 30 -4.87 1.06 7.60
C PRO A 30 -3.76 1.99 8.10
N HIS A 31 -2.51 1.68 7.75
CA HIS A 31 -1.35 2.51 8.06
C HIS A 31 -1.70 3.97 7.77
N ALA A 32 -1.81 4.76 8.83
CA ALA A 32 -1.96 6.20 8.72
C ALA A 32 -0.76 6.72 7.91
N PRO A 33 -0.96 7.70 7.01
CA PRO A 33 0.13 8.27 6.24
C PRO A 33 1.23 8.76 7.20
N SER A 34 2.47 8.40 6.89
CA SER A 34 3.63 8.73 7.71
C SER A 34 3.66 10.22 8.09
N PRO A 35 4.09 10.57 9.32
CA PRO A 35 4.15 11.96 9.82
C PRO A 35 5.13 12.88 9.07
N ALA A 36 5.81 12.38 8.02
CA ALA A 36 6.73 13.14 7.18
C ALA A 36 6.04 14.28 6.40
N CYS A 37 4.72 14.25 6.24
CA CYS A 37 3.97 15.36 5.62
C CYS A 37 3.63 16.51 6.61
N GLN A 38 3.94 16.36 7.90
CA GLN A 38 3.49 17.32 8.94
C GLN A 38 4.51 18.43 9.24
N ARG A 39 5.72 18.38 8.69
CA ARG A 39 6.74 19.43 8.87
C ARG A 39 7.22 19.96 7.52
N GLY A 40 6.47 20.90 6.97
CA GLY A 40 6.86 21.74 5.84
C GLY A 40 6.82 23.23 6.23
N PRO A 41 7.73 24.07 5.69
CA PRO A 41 7.85 25.49 6.04
C PRO A 41 6.70 26.32 5.45
N THR A 42 6.41 27.42 6.14
CA THR A 42 5.58 28.60 5.81
C THR A 42 4.73 28.55 4.54
N THR A 43 3.42 28.66 4.75
CA THR A 43 2.32 28.79 3.79
C THR A 43 2.62 29.85 2.73
N THR A 44 3.31 29.45 1.66
CA THR A 44 3.46 30.28 0.47
C THR A 44 2.15 30.18 -0.29
N LYS A 45 1.32 31.23 -0.23
CA LYS A 45 0.11 31.35 -1.07
C LYS A 45 0.57 31.39 -2.53
N TYR A 46 0.60 30.24 -3.19
CA TYR A 46 0.75 30.20 -4.64
C TYR A 46 -0.45 30.94 -5.28
N PRO A 47 -0.22 31.81 -6.28
CA PRO A 47 -1.29 32.32 -7.11
C PRO A 47 -2.14 31.14 -7.61
N ARG A 48 -3.46 31.26 -7.52
CA ARG A 48 -4.41 30.21 -7.90
C ARG A 48 -4.13 29.64 -9.30
N ASP A 49 -3.67 30.51 -10.21
CA ASP A 49 -3.36 30.18 -11.59
C ASP A 49 -2.12 29.28 -11.72
N LEU A 50 -1.06 29.53 -10.93
CA LEU A 50 0.14 28.70 -10.94
C LEU A 50 -0.13 27.30 -10.38
N ALA A 51 -0.99 27.19 -9.35
CA ALA A 51 -1.37 25.90 -8.80
C ALA A 51 -2.15 25.05 -9.82
N SER A 52 -3.03 25.68 -10.61
CA SER A 52 -3.78 25.00 -11.70
C SER A 52 -2.84 24.52 -12.80
N VAL A 53 -1.94 25.39 -13.29
CA VAL A 53 -0.96 25.04 -14.32
C VAL A 53 -0.05 23.90 -13.85
N ALA A 54 0.43 23.95 -12.60
CA ALA A 54 1.24 22.88 -12.04
C ALA A 54 0.50 21.55 -11.95
N TYR A 55 -0.80 21.58 -11.59
CA TYR A 55 -1.64 20.39 -11.56
C TYR A 55 -1.84 19.78 -12.96
N GLU A 56 -2.10 20.61 -13.97
CA GLU A 56 -2.27 20.15 -15.35
C GLU A 56 -0.98 19.56 -15.92
N ALA A 57 0.17 20.20 -15.67
CA ALA A 57 1.48 19.69 -16.03
C ALA A 57 1.77 18.35 -15.33
N PHE A 58 1.45 18.25 -14.04
CA PHE A 58 1.56 17.02 -13.27
C PHE A 58 0.71 15.90 -13.88
N CYS A 59 -0.57 16.17 -14.16
CA CYS A 59 -1.49 15.20 -14.76
C CYS A 59 -0.99 14.73 -16.13
N SER A 60 -0.57 15.65 -16.99
CA SER A 60 -0.06 15.35 -18.33
C SER A 60 1.17 14.47 -18.28
N THR A 61 2.04 14.69 -17.29
CA THR A 61 3.27 13.91 -17.09
C THR A 61 2.97 12.49 -16.58
N HIS A 62 2.05 12.34 -15.63
CA HIS A 62 1.85 11.07 -14.91
C HIS A 62 0.76 10.18 -15.51
N LEU A 63 -0.23 10.75 -16.22
CA LEU A 63 -1.35 10.01 -16.77
C LEU A 63 -0.93 8.82 -17.66
N PRO A 64 0.04 8.95 -18.59
CA PRO A 64 0.46 7.81 -19.43
C PRO A 64 1.04 6.66 -18.63
N VAL A 65 1.91 6.96 -17.64
CA VAL A 65 2.55 5.95 -16.79
C VAL A 65 1.52 5.27 -15.89
N TYR A 66 0.64 6.06 -15.27
CA TYR A 66 -0.40 5.55 -14.37
C TYR A 66 -1.40 4.67 -15.10
N SER A 67 -1.75 5.02 -16.33
CA SER A 67 -2.67 4.22 -17.15
C SER A 67 -2.05 2.87 -17.51
N ARG A 68 -0.77 2.85 -17.94
CA ARG A 68 -0.05 1.60 -18.25
C ARG A 68 0.12 0.71 -17.03
N TYR A 69 0.48 1.28 -15.88
CA TYR A 69 0.58 0.53 -14.63
C TYR A 69 -0.77 -0.04 -14.19
N ALA A 70 -1.82 0.77 -14.20
CA ALA A 70 -3.16 0.31 -13.85
C ALA A 70 -3.69 -0.75 -14.82
N ALA A 71 -3.38 -0.63 -16.12
CA ALA A 71 -3.73 -1.64 -17.12
C ALA A 71 -3.02 -2.97 -16.85
N ALA A 72 -1.71 -2.94 -16.54
CA ALA A 72 -0.96 -4.14 -16.16
C ALA A 72 -1.50 -4.81 -14.89
N ARG A 73 -2.07 -4.03 -13.97
CA ARG A 73 -2.69 -4.52 -12.73
C ARG A 73 -4.11 -5.06 -12.91
N LEU A 74 -4.90 -4.45 -13.80
CA LEU A 74 -6.32 -4.77 -13.99
C LEU A 74 -6.57 -5.67 -15.21
N GLY A 75 -5.56 -5.92 -16.05
CA GLY A 75 -5.68 -6.70 -17.28
C GLY A 75 -6.48 -6.02 -18.39
N SER A 76 -6.75 -4.71 -18.28
CA SER A 76 -7.55 -3.96 -19.27
C SER A 76 -7.06 -2.52 -19.39
N GLU A 77 -6.72 -2.10 -20.62
CA GLU A 77 -6.28 -0.73 -20.91
C GLU A 77 -7.37 0.29 -20.55
N ARG A 78 -8.62 0.03 -20.96
CA ARG A 78 -9.76 0.90 -20.65
C ARG A 78 -9.94 1.08 -19.14
N MET A 79 -9.86 -0.01 -18.37
CA MET A 79 -9.97 0.08 -16.91
C MET A 79 -8.77 0.78 -16.28
N GLY A 80 -7.58 0.58 -16.84
CA GLY A 80 -6.34 1.22 -16.42
C GLY A 80 -6.39 2.74 -16.58
N GLU A 81 -6.75 3.21 -17.78
CA GLU A 81 -6.91 4.64 -18.05
C GLU A 81 -7.99 5.27 -17.17
N ALA A 82 -9.14 4.60 -17.01
CA ALA A 82 -10.21 5.06 -16.13
C ALA A 82 -9.76 5.12 -14.65
N ALA A 83 -8.86 4.21 -14.21
CA ALA A 83 -8.34 4.22 -12.85
C ALA A 83 -7.35 5.37 -12.65
N ALA A 84 -6.45 5.58 -13.60
CA ALA A 84 -5.50 6.69 -13.59
C ALA A 84 -6.21 8.04 -13.57
N LYS A 85 -7.19 8.25 -14.44
CA LYS A 85 -8.03 9.47 -14.45
C LYS A 85 -8.77 9.66 -13.12
N SER A 86 -9.30 8.59 -12.53
CA SER A 86 -9.99 8.65 -11.24
C SER A 86 -9.05 9.06 -10.11
N ALA A 87 -7.83 8.51 -10.07
CA ALA A 87 -6.84 8.84 -9.06
C ALA A 87 -6.34 10.29 -9.17
N LEU A 88 -6.08 10.76 -10.39
CA LEU A 88 -5.68 12.14 -10.63
C LEU A 88 -6.82 13.12 -10.29
N ARG A 89 -8.08 12.80 -10.60
CA ARG A 89 -9.24 13.59 -10.16
C ARG A 89 -9.36 13.63 -8.63
N ALA A 90 -9.11 12.51 -7.95
CA ALA A 90 -9.09 12.46 -6.48
C ALA A 90 -7.94 13.28 -5.88
N LEU A 91 -6.84 13.48 -6.62
CA LEU A 91 -5.73 14.35 -6.21
C LEU A 91 -6.10 15.83 -6.30
N ALA A 92 -6.98 16.25 -7.21
CA ALA A 92 -7.32 17.66 -7.44
C ALA A 92 -7.67 18.44 -6.15
N PRO A 93 -8.59 17.97 -5.28
CA PRO A 93 -8.90 18.67 -4.02
C PRO A 93 -7.74 18.66 -3.02
N LEU A 94 -6.80 17.71 -3.15
CA LEU A 94 -5.63 17.56 -2.28
C LEU A 94 -4.40 18.31 -2.82
N TRP A 95 -4.46 18.86 -4.03
CA TRP A 95 -3.29 19.35 -4.74
C TRP A 95 -2.53 20.44 -3.99
N ALA A 96 -3.24 21.39 -3.38
CA ALA A 96 -2.62 22.44 -2.59
C ALA A 96 -1.82 21.89 -1.40
N SER A 97 -2.30 20.83 -0.75
CA SER A 97 -1.58 20.14 0.33
C SER A 97 -0.49 19.20 -0.20
N ALA A 98 -0.68 18.62 -1.38
CA ALA A 98 0.34 17.80 -2.01
C ALA A 98 1.58 18.65 -2.37
N LEU A 99 1.39 19.90 -2.79
CA LEU A 99 2.48 20.84 -3.07
C LEU A 99 3.30 21.22 -1.83
N THR A 100 2.74 21.13 -0.63
CA THR A 100 3.51 21.33 0.62
C THR A 100 4.28 20.08 1.03
N CYS A 101 4.06 18.95 0.37
CA CYS A 101 4.78 17.71 0.61
C CYS A 101 5.99 17.61 -0.32
N PRO A 102 7.10 16.98 0.12
CA PRO A 102 8.29 16.81 -0.71
C PRO A 102 8.07 15.88 -1.93
N ALA A 103 6.97 15.12 -1.98
CA ALA A 103 6.68 14.19 -3.08
C ALA A 103 5.18 14.09 -3.40
N PRO A 104 4.61 15.03 -4.19
CA PRO A 104 3.21 14.97 -4.64
C PRO A 104 2.86 13.66 -5.38
N ALA A 105 3.83 13.11 -6.11
CA ALA A 105 3.68 11.85 -6.83
C ALA A 105 3.47 10.63 -5.91
N ALA A 106 3.96 10.67 -4.67
CA ALA A 106 3.72 9.59 -3.72
C ALA A 106 2.24 9.56 -3.27
N VAL A 107 1.64 10.74 -3.09
CA VAL A 107 0.21 10.87 -2.75
C VAL A 107 -0.66 10.33 -3.88
N SER A 108 -0.37 10.72 -5.13
CA SER A 108 -1.12 10.25 -6.29
C SER A 108 -0.90 8.75 -6.56
N TRP A 109 0.29 8.21 -6.29
CA TRP A 109 0.54 6.77 -6.36
C TRP A 109 -0.29 5.98 -5.35
N LEU A 110 -0.41 6.50 -4.11
CA LEU A 110 -1.26 5.90 -3.09
C LEU A 110 -2.74 5.91 -3.49
N LEU A 111 -3.24 7.03 -4.03
CA LEU A 111 -4.60 7.12 -4.55
C LEU A 111 -4.83 6.15 -5.70
N LEU A 112 -3.87 6.03 -6.62
CA LEU A 112 -3.92 5.12 -7.76
C LEU A 112 -4.03 3.66 -7.32
N THR A 113 -3.12 3.23 -6.44
CA THR A 113 -3.12 1.86 -5.92
C THR A 113 -4.39 1.56 -5.12
N GLY A 114 -4.94 2.52 -4.38
CA GLY A 114 -6.26 2.43 -3.75
C GLY A 114 -7.39 2.18 -4.74
N VAL A 115 -7.48 2.97 -5.82
CA VAL A 115 -8.48 2.81 -6.87
C VAL A 115 -8.35 1.45 -7.58
N ILE A 116 -7.13 1.02 -7.89
CA ILE A 116 -6.87 -0.28 -8.52
C ILE A 116 -7.33 -1.41 -7.61
N ASN A 117 -6.97 -1.37 -6.33
CA ASN A 117 -7.33 -2.42 -5.38
C ASN A 117 -8.84 -2.52 -5.17
N ALA A 118 -9.56 -1.39 -5.19
CA ALA A 118 -11.02 -1.39 -5.10
C ALA A 118 -11.72 -1.95 -6.35
N ARG A 119 -11.07 -1.86 -7.52
CA ARG A 119 -11.60 -2.37 -8.81
C ARG A 119 -11.18 -3.78 -9.14
N SER A 120 -10.11 -4.27 -8.51
CA SER A 120 -9.63 -5.63 -8.69
C SER A 120 -10.60 -6.61 -8.02
N ARG A 121 -11.18 -7.52 -8.81
CA ARG A 121 -12.05 -8.59 -8.28
C ARG A 121 -11.28 -9.64 -7.49
N THR A 122 -9.99 -9.77 -7.77
CA THR A 122 -9.05 -10.59 -7.01
C THR A 122 -8.29 -9.66 -6.07
N ARG A 123 -8.12 -10.06 -4.80
CA ARG A 123 -7.12 -9.39 -3.96
C ARG A 123 -5.79 -9.54 -4.66
N TYR A 124 -5.14 -8.41 -4.96
CA TYR A 124 -3.77 -8.45 -5.37
C TYR A 124 -2.95 -8.94 -4.19
N GLU A 125 -2.60 -10.21 -4.22
CA GLU A 125 -1.56 -10.77 -3.40
C GLU A 125 -0.26 -10.62 -4.20
N PRO A 126 0.72 -9.86 -3.69
CA PRO A 126 2.08 -9.98 -4.18
C PRO A 126 2.49 -11.46 -4.24
N ALA A 127 3.42 -11.83 -5.12
CA ALA A 127 4.02 -13.16 -5.00
C ALA A 127 4.52 -13.35 -3.55
N ARG A 128 4.43 -14.60 -3.03
CA ARG A 128 4.67 -14.92 -1.62
C ARG A 128 5.93 -14.18 -1.13
N GLY A 129 5.87 -13.53 0.03
CA GLY A 129 7.03 -12.82 0.61
C GLY A 129 7.28 -11.38 0.12
N LEU A 130 6.75 -10.94 -1.03
CA LEU A 130 6.96 -9.57 -1.50
C LEU A 130 6.02 -8.56 -0.83
N SER A 131 6.59 -7.46 -0.33
CA SER A 131 5.79 -6.30 0.06
C SER A 131 5.14 -5.65 -1.18
N ARG A 132 4.03 -4.94 -1.00
CA ARG A 132 3.32 -4.26 -2.11
C ARG A 132 4.22 -3.28 -2.87
N ILE A 133 5.08 -2.54 -2.16
CA ILE A 133 5.99 -1.58 -2.76
C ILE A 133 7.08 -2.26 -3.60
N HIS A 134 7.57 -3.44 -3.18
CA HIS A 134 8.50 -4.25 -3.95
C HIS A 134 7.85 -4.75 -5.25
N ALA A 135 6.62 -5.25 -5.16
CA ALA A 135 5.91 -5.78 -6.31
C ALA A 135 5.57 -4.69 -7.34
N ASP A 136 5.24 -3.48 -6.88
CA ASP A 136 5.03 -2.32 -7.75
C ASP A 136 6.30 -1.92 -8.51
N ALA A 137 7.46 -1.92 -7.83
CA ALA A 137 8.74 -1.60 -8.45
C ALA A 137 9.11 -2.61 -9.55
N VAL A 138 8.87 -3.91 -9.32
CA VAL A 138 9.06 -4.98 -10.33
C VAL A 138 8.13 -4.79 -11.52
N ILE A 139 6.85 -4.47 -11.30
CA ILE A 139 5.91 -4.22 -12.41
C ILE A 139 6.40 -3.04 -13.26
N LEU A 140 6.82 -1.93 -12.64
CA LEU A 140 7.27 -0.75 -13.36
C LEU A 140 8.54 -0.99 -14.18
N ARG A 141 9.53 -1.69 -13.62
CA ARG A 141 10.82 -1.94 -14.29
C ARG A 141 10.75 -3.08 -15.28
N ASP A 142 10.22 -4.22 -14.85
CA ASP A 142 10.43 -5.48 -15.55
C ASP A 142 9.27 -5.79 -16.49
N ARG A 143 8.03 -5.45 -16.09
CA ARG A 143 6.86 -5.65 -16.96
C ARG A 143 6.60 -4.49 -17.91
N LEU A 144 6.80 -3.25 -17.45
CA LEU A 144 6.54 -2.07 -18.28
C LEU A 144 7.80 -1.50 -18.96
N GLY A 145 8.99 -2.00 -18.62
CA GLY A 145 10.25 -1.57 -19.20
C GLY A 145 10.60 -0.11 -18.91
N LEU A 146 10.01 0.51 -17.88
CA LEU A 146 10.19 1.94 -17.64
C LEU A 146 11.61 2.23 -17.16
N PRO A 147 12.27 3.29 -17.65
CA PRO A 147 13.55 3.73 -17.11
C PRO A 147 13.45 4.00 -15.60
N ARG A 148 14.51 3.68 -14.86
CA ARG A 148 14.57 3.86 -13.39
C ARG A 148 14.03 5.21 -12.94
N ARG A 149 14.53 6.30 -13.54
CA ARG A 149 14.13 7.67 -13.16
C ARG A 149 12.63 7.88 -13.31
N THR A 150 12.04 7.37 -14.40
CA THR A 150 10.60 7.46 -14.67
C THR A 150 9.79 6.62 -13.67
N ALA A 151 10.23 5.40 -13.37
CA ALA A 151 9.57 4.54 -12.39
C ALA A 151 9.61 5.13 -10.97
N ALA A 152 10.77 5.64 -10.56
CA ALA A 152 10.95 6.31 -9.28
C ALA A 152 10.08 7.57 -9.16
N ALA A 153 10.09 8.41 -10.19
CA ALA A 153 9.26 9.62 -10.25
C ALA A 153 7.75 9.28 -10.16
N ALA A 154 7.30 8.22 -10.85
CA ALA A 154 5.91 7.80 -10.82
C ALA A 154 5.43 7.42 -9.40
N MET A 155 6.28 6.74 -8.62
CA MET A 155 6.00 6.36 -7.23
C MET A 155 6.26 7.50 -6.23
N GLY A 156 6.82 8.63 -6.67
CA GLY A 156 7.26 9.71 -5.79
C GLY A 156 8.43 9.32 -4.88
N LEU A 157 9.31 8.42 -5.34
CA LEU A 157 10.49 7.98 -4.61
C LEU A 157 11.76 8.63 -5.17
N PRO A 158 12.75 8.94 -4.31
CA PRO A 158 14.11 9.21 -4.78
C PRO A 158 14.65 8.04 -5.61
N PRO A 159 15.41 8.26 -6.70
CA PRO A 159 15.91 7.18 -7.54
C PRO A 159 16.71 6.10 -6.79
N GLN A 160 17.51 6.51 -5.78
CA GLN A 160 18.27 5.59 -4.95
C GLN A 160 17.37 4.72 -4.07
N HIS A 161 16.30 5.30 -3.52
CA HIS A 161 15.32 4.55 -2.74
C HIS A 161 14.57 3.54 -3.63
N PHE A 162 14.21 3.95 -4.84
CA PHE A 162 13.63 3.04 -5.83
C PHE A 162 14.58 1.88 -6.16
N ASP A 163 15.88 2.13 -6.32
CA ASP A 163 16.88 1.07 -6.58
C ASP A 163 16.96 0.06 -5.43
N MET A 164 16.93 0.54 -4.18
CA MET A 164 16.91 -0.34 -3.00
C MET A 164 15.66 -1.23 -3.00
N VAL A 165 14.49 -0.64 -3.24
CA VAL A 165 13.20 -1.35 -3.29
C VAL A 165 13.19 -2.38 -4.43
N HIS A 166 13.66 -2.05 -5.63
CA HIS A 166 13.71 -2.98 -6.77
C HIS A 166 14.73 -4.10 -6.53
N THR A 167 15.92 -3.79 -6.01
CA THR A 167 16.95 -4.80 -5.70
C THR A 167 16.48 -5.76 -4.61
N ALA A 168 15.86 -5.25 -3.55
CA ALA A 168 15.28 -6.08 -2.49
C ALA A 168 14.17 -6.99 -3.03
N ALA A 169 13.36 -6.49 -3.96
CA ALA A 169 12.32 -7.28 -4.62
C ALA A 169 12.90 -8.44 -5.43
N LEU A 170 13.97 -8.19 -6.20
CA LEU A 170 14.63 -9.24 -6.98
C LEU A 170 15.24 -10.31 -6.09
N ARG A 171 15.84 -9.92 -4.97
CA ARG A 171 16.47 -10.84 -4.02
C ARG A 171 15.44 -11.76 -3.35
N ALA A 172 14.34 -11.19 -2.86
CA ALA A 172 13.24 -11.97 -2.29
C ALA A 172 12.65 -12.97 -3.31
N ALA A 173 12.50 -12.58 -4.57
CA ALA A 173 12.02 -13.46 -5.62
C ALA A 173 13.00 -14.59 -6.00
N GLN A 174 14.29 -14.45 -5.70
CA GLN A 174 15.27 -15.53 -5.86
C GLN A 174 15.16 -16.54 -4.71
N GLU A 175 15.08 -16.04 -3.47
CA GLU A 175 14.95 -16.86 -2.26
C GLU A 175 13.69 -17.76 -2.30
N ASP A 176 12.57 -17.25 -2.80
CA ASP A 176 11.34 -18.06 -2.94
C ASP A 176 11.49 -19.22 -3.95
N ARG A 177 12.30 -19.04 -5.01
CA ARG A 177 12.53 -20.09 -6.01
C ARG A 177 13.43 -21.21 -5.48
N GLU A 178 14.36 -20.88 -4.60
CA GLU A 178 15.27 -21.87 -4.00
C GLU A 178 14.59 -22.70 -2.90
N ASN A 179 13.47 -22.22 -2.37
CA ASN A 179 12.75 -22.83 -1.24
C ASN A 179 11.44 -23.54 -1.65
N THR A 180 11.20 -23.75 -2.95
CA THR A 180 10.03 -24.47 -3.52
C THR A 180 10.47 -25.73 -4.23
#